data_AF-A0A163KQ87-F1
#
_entry.id   AF-A0A163KQ87-F1
#
_cell.length_a   1.000
_cell.length_b   1.000
_cell.length_c   1.000
_cell.angle_alpha   90.00
_cell.angle_beta   90.00
_cell.angle_gamma   90.00
#
_symmetry.space_group_name_H-M   'P 1'
#
loop_
_entity.id
_entity.type
_entity.pdbx_description
1 polymer ?
#
loop_
_entity_poly.entity_id
_entity_poly.type
_entity_poly.pdbx_seq_one_letter_code
_entity_poly.pdbx_strand_id
1 'polypeptide(L)'
;MALADVFNLKKQLVQYGSHHYNKTNIIIHMIFVPVIFWTALVFGAKTGPLVTLPSSLRFLKVLGPNLGFFTVTFYTMYYAILDPVAALRMEMMVEVEKDVAAFRAKQQKPSPKST
;
A
#
# COMPACT_ATOMS: atom_id res chain seq x y z
N MET A 1 7.28 13.77 -10.95
CA MET A 1 5.87 13.31 -11.00
C MET A 1 4.97 14.53 -10.83
N ALA A 2 3.86 14.60 -11.56
CA ALA A 2 2.83 15.59 -11.26
C ALA A 2 2.04 15.16 -10.01
N LEU A 3 1.41 16.10 -9.32
CA LEU A 3 0.55 15.79 -8.15
C LEU A 3 -0.55 14.77 -8.49
N ALA A 4 -1.10 14.85 -9.71
CA ALA A 4 -2.11 13.90 -10.19
C ALA A 4 -1.58 12.45 -10.29
N ASP A 5 -0.27 12.25 -10.45
CA ASP A 5 0.32 10.92 -10.54
C ASP A 5 0.39 10.22 -9.16
N VAL A 6 0.40 11.01 -8.08
CA VAL A 6 0.36 10.53 -6.68
C VAL A 6 -0.98 9.88 -6.33
N PHE A 7 -2.05 10.15 -7.08
CA PHE A 7 -3.34 9.50 -6.91
C PHE A 7 -3.72 8.57 -8.09
N ASN A 8 -2.73 8.14 -8.88
CA ASN A 8 -2.93 7.24 -10.00
C ASN A 8 -2.26 5.89 -9.76
N LEU A 9 -3.05 4.91 -9.32
CA LEU A 9 -2.56 3.56 -9.00
C LEU A 9 -1.81 2.91 -10.17
N LYS A 10 -2.34 3.02 -11.39
CA LYS A 10 -1.72 2.42 -12.60
C LYS A 10 -0.33 2.98 -12.85
N LYS A 11 -0.14 4.31 -12.77
CA LYS A 11 1.18 4.93 -12.97
C LYS A 11 2.16 4.49 -11.88
N GLN A 12 1.71 4.39 -10.62
CA GLN A 12 2.53 3.91 -9.52
C GLN A 12 2.95 2.46 -9.72
N LEU A 13 2.04 1.58 -10.13
CA LEU A 13 2.35 0.17 -10.42
C LEU A 13 3.29 0.00 -11.61
N VAL A 14 3.14 0.79 -12.68
CA VAL A 14 4.06 0.77 -13.82
C VAL A 14 5.46 1.22 -13.41
N GLN A 15 5.57 2.31 -12.65
CA GLN A 15 6.85 2.79 -12.13
C GLN A 15 7.50 1.78 -11.18
N TYR A 16 6.70 1.14 -10.33
CA TYR A 16 7.17 0.07 -9.45
C TYR A 16 7.72 -1.10 -10.26
N GLY A 17 6.96 -1.58 -11.25
CA GLY A 17 7.37 -2.68 -12.11
C GLY A 17 8.63 -2.38 -12.94
N SER A 18 8.85 -1.13 -13.35
CA SER A 18 10.05 -0.75 -14.12
C SER A 18 11.34 -0.77 -13.29
N HIS A 19 11.25 -0.67 -11.96
CA HIS A 19 12.41 -0.67 -11.05
C HIS A 19 12.56 -2.00 -10.28
N HIS A 20 11.47 -2.76 -10.11
CA HIS A 20 11.45 -4.01 -9.35
C HIS A 20 11.16 -5.22 -10.26
N TYR A 21 12.03 -5.46 -11.25
CA TYR A 21 11.94 -6.63 -12.15
C TYR A 21 12.97 -7.74 -11.83
N ASN A 22 14.00 -7.44 -11.02
CA ASN A 22 14.99 -8.43 -10.61
C ASN A 22 14.41 -9.35 -9.51
N LYS A 23 14.36 -10.66 -9.75
CA LYS A 23 13.75 -11.64 -8.83
C LYS A 23 14.36 -11.60 -7.43
N THR A 24 15.68 -11.49 -7.32
CA THR A 24 16.36 -11.43 -6.01
C THR A 24 15.96 -10.17 -5.25
N ASN A 25 15.93 -9.02 -5.92
CA ASN A 25 15.48 -7.76 -5.32
C ASN A 25 14.03 -7.86 -4.82
N ILE A 26 13.13 -8.43 -5.63
CA ILE A 26 11.72 -8.63 -5.26
C ILE A 26 11.61 -9.48 -3.99
N ILE A 27 12.33 -10.61 -3.91
CA ILE A 27 12.30 -11.49 -2.74
C ILE A 27 12.78 -10.74 -1.48
N ILE A 28 13.89 -10.01 -1.59
CA ILE A 28 14.41 -9.18 -0.50
C ILE A 28 13.35 -8.15 -0.08
N HIS A 29 12.73 -7.46 -1.03
CA HIS A 29 11.72 -6.45 -0.75
C HIS A 29 10.49 -7.04 -0.04
N MET A 30 9.98 -8.18 -0.51
CA MET A 30 8.80 -8.84 0.05
C MET A 30 9.02 -9.35 1.48
N ILE A 31 10.27 -9.58 1.91
CA ILE A 31 10.59 -10.02 3.27
C ILE A 31 10.93 -8.81 4.15
N PHE A 32 11.92 -8.01 3.75
CA PHE A 32 12.49 -6.99 4.62
C PHE A 32 11.64 -5.73 4.73
N VAL A 33 10.90 -5.33 3.69
CA VAL A 33 10.05 -4.14 3.78
C VAL A 33 8.91 -4.33 4.77
N PRO A 34 8.14 -5.45 4.75
CA PRO A 34 7.14 -5.70 5.78
C PRO A 34 7.72 -5.78 7.20
N VAL A 35 8.89 -6.40 7.38
CA VAL A 35 9.54 -6.52 8.69
C VAL A 35 9.99 -5.17 9.23
N ILE A 36 10.63 -4.34 8.39
CA ILE A 36 11.05 -2.98 8.77
C ILE A 36 9.82 -2.13 9.10
N PHE A 37 8.77 -2.18 8.27
CA PHE A 37 7.55 -1.42 8.50
C PHE A 37 6.88 -1.84 9.81
N TRP A 38 6.74 -3.14 10.05
CA TRP A 38 6.21 -3.67 11.31
C TRP A 38 7.03 -3.19 12.52
N THR A 39 8.35 -3.26 12.43
CA THR A 39 9.24 -2.81 13.51
C THR A 39 9.07 -1.32 13.79
N ALA A 40 8.97 -0.50 12.74
CA ALA A 40 8.69 0.92 12.88
C ALA A 40 7.33 1.19 13.53
N LEU A 41 6.29 0.41 13.19
CA LEU A 41 4.98 0.50 13.85
C LEU A 41 5.05 0.12 15.33
N VAL A 42 5.81 -0.92 15.69
CA VAL A 42 6.02 -1.32 17.10
C VAL A 42 6.67 -0.20 17.89
N PHE A 43 7.71 0.44 17.35
CA PHE A 43 8.32 1.61 17.99
C PHE A 43 7.37 2.81 18.02
N GLY A 44 6.63 3.04 16.94
CA GLY A 44 5.59 4.08 16.88
C GLY A 44 4.52 3.90 17.94
N ALA A 45 4.13 2.67 18.25
CA ALA A 45 3.15 2.37 19.31
C ALA A 45 3.67 2.75 20.71
N LYS A 46 4.99 2.83 20.91
CA LYS A 46 5.61 3.23 22.19
C LYS A 46 5.69 4.74 22.41
N THR A 47 5.32 5.55 21.42
CA THR A 47 5.31 7.03 21.55
C THR A 47 4.27 7.57 22.55
N GLY A 48 3.29 6.75 22.94
CA GLY A 48 2.16 7.21 23.74
C GLY A 48 1.17 8.06 22.93
N PRO A 49 0.11 8.60 23.55
CA PRO A 49 -0.86 9.43 22.85
C PRO A 49 -0.21 10.73 22.34
N LEU A 50 -0.24 10.95 21.03
CA LEU A 50 0.31 12.16 20.40
C LEU A 50 -0.66 13.35 20.44
N VAL A 51 -1.96 13.08 20.69
CA VAL A 51 -2.99 14.10 20.78
C VAL A 51 -3.74 13.98 22.11
N THR A 52 -4.06 15.13 22.70
CA THR A 52 -4.91 15.19 23.88
C THR A 52 -6.36 15.19 23.44
N LEU A 53 -7.09 14.12 23.77
CA LEU A 53 -8.50 13.99 23.44
C LEU A 53 -9.36 14.84 24.38
N PRO A 54 -10.31 15.64 23.88
CA PRO A 54 -11.29 16.32 24.71
C PRO A 54 -12.21 15.32 25.43
N SER A 55 -12.87 15.76 26.52
CA SER A 55 -13.69 14.89 27.37
C SER A 55 -14.78 14.11 26.60
N SER A 56 -15.35 14.71 25.55
CA SER A 56 -16.34 14.08 24.66
C SER A 56 -15.79 12.90 23.85
N LEU A 57 -14.48 12.84 23.63
CA LEU A 57 -13.81 11.82 22.83
C LEU A 57 -12.96 10.87 23.69
N ARG A 58 -13.13 10.86 25.02
CA ARG A 58 -12.37 9.97 25.92
C ARG A 58 -12.53 8.49 25.59
N PHE A 59 -13.68 8.09 25.03
CA PHE A 59 -13.91 6.70 24.61
C PHE A 59 -12.94 6.26 23.50
N LEU A 60 -12.44 7.20 22.67
CA LEU A 60 -11.44 6.93 21.63
C LEU A 60 -10.03 6.71 22.19
N LYS A 61 -9.79 6.89 23.49
CA LYS A 61 -8.49 6.55 24.11
C LYS A 61 -8.13 5.08 23.92
N VAL A 62 -9.12 4.19 23.80
CA VAL A 62 -8.90 2.76 23.52
C VAL A 62 -8.19 2.54 22.18
N LEU A 63 -8.38 3.45 21.22
CA LEU A 63 -7.69 3.39 19.93
C LEU A 63 -6.21 3.73 20.04
N GLY A 64 -5.79 4.34 21.15
CA GLY A 64 -4.40 4.70 21.43
C GLY A 64 -3.81 5.55 20.30
N PRO A 65 -4.12 6.86 20.21
CA PRO A 65 -3.71 7.73 19.10
C PRO A 65 -2.21 8.06 19.19
N ASN A 66 -1.40 7.02 19.04
CA ASN A 66 0.05 7.03 19.01
C ASN A 66 0.53 7.11 17.56
N LEU A 67 1.85 7.23 17.37
CA LEU A 67 2.43 7.35 16.04
C LEU A 67 2.09 6.15 15.13
N GLY A 68 2.03 4.95 15.68
CA GLY A 68 1.67 3.74 14.94
C GLY A 68 0.23 3.80 14.41
N PHE A 69 -0.72 4.22 15.25
CA PHE A 69 -2.12 4.41 14.88
C PHE A 69 -2.27 5.39 13.71
N PHE A 70 -1.63 6.56 13.79
CA PHE A 70 -1.72 7.56 12.73
C PHE A 70 -1.03 7.11 11.43
N THR A 71 0.10 6.41 11.55
CA THR A 71 0.81 5.86 10.38
C THR A 71 -0.08 4.88 9.63
N VAL A 72 -0.66 3.88 10.32
CA VAL A 72 -1.54 2.90 9.69
C VAL A 72 -2.77 3.59 9.11
N THR A 73 -3.42 4.47 9.87
CA THR A 73 -4.62 5.20 9.41
C THR A 73 -4.34 5.97 8.11
N PHE A 74 -3.23 6.71 8.05
CA PHE A 74 -2.83 7.46 6.87
C PHE A 74 -2.59 6.53 5.67
N TYR A 75 -1.82 5.46 5.84
CA TYR A 75 -1.54 4.52 4.76
C TYR A 75 -2.83 3.83 4.26
N THR A 76 -3.69 3.38 5.16
CA THR A 76 -4.98 2.77 4.80
C THR A 76 -5.87 3.75 4.05
N MET A 77 -5.99 5.00 4.52
CA MET A 77 -6.76 6.03 3.82
C MET A 77 -6.20 6.33 2.43
N TYR A 78 -4.88 6.46 2.31
CA TYR A 78 -4.24 6.72 1.01
C TYR A 78 -4.53 5.61 0.00
N TYR A 79 -4.35 4.34 0.38
CA TYR A 79 -4.64 3.22 -0.52
C TYR A 79 -6.14 3.05 -0.80
N ALA A 80 -7.02 3.40 0.16
CA ALA A 80 -8.46 3.42 -0.08
C ALA A 80 -8.89 4.51 -1.08
N ILE A 81 -8.16 5.63 -1.17
CA ILE A 81 -8.40 6.66 -2.20
C ILE A 81 -7.91 6.18 -3.57
N LEU A 82 -6.78 5.46 -3.63
CA LEU A 82 -6.22 4.94 -4.87
C LEU A 82 -7.09 3.86 -5.52
N ASP A 83 -7.69 2.99 -4.71
CA ASP A 83 -8.64 1.98 -5.17
C ASP A 83 -9.78 1.78 -4.14
N PRO A 84 -10.84 2.59 -4.24
CA PRO A 84 -11.98 2.50 -3.33
C PRO A 84 -12.70 1.15 -3.42
N VAL A 85 -12.71 0.52 -4.59
CA VAL A 85 -13.43 -0.72 -4.85
C VAL A 85 -12.73 -1.89 -4.16
N ALA A 86 -11.40 -1.96 -4.28
CA ALA A 86 -10.57 -2.94 -3.60
C ALA A 86 -10.59 -2.77 -2.07
N ALA A 87 -10.61 -1.53 -1.58
CA ALA A 87 -10.70 -1.23 -0.16
C ALA A 87 -12.06 -1.63 0.44
N LEU A 88 -13.17 -1.35 -0.25
CA LEU A 88 -14.52 -1.71 0.20
C LEU A 88 -14.72 -3.22 0.33
N ARG A 89 -14.12 -4.01 -0.57
CA ARG A 89 -14.24 -5.48 -0.52
C ARG A 89 -13.33 -6.13 0.52
N MET A 90 -12.46 -5.38 1.19
CA MET A 90 -11.43 -5.93 2.10
C MET A 90 -10.57 -7.03 1.43
N GLU A 91 -10.50 -7.01 0.09
CA GLU A 91 -9.88 -8.03 -0.77
C GLU A 91 -8.79 -7.40 -1.65
N MET A 92 -8.14 -6.35 -1.16
CA MET A 92 -7.17 -5.57 -1.95
C MET A 92 -6.13 -6.43 -2.65
N MET A 93 -5.66 -7.50 -2.01
CA MET A 93 -4.71 -8.45 -2.59
C MET A 93 -5.31 -9.23 -3.78
N VAL A 94 -6.58 -9.65 -3.71
CA VAL A 94 -7.25 -10.47 -4.73
C VAL A 94 -7.55 -9.65 -5.98
N GLU A 95 -7.98 -8.40 -5.83
CA GLU A 95 -8.24 -7.53 -6.97
C GLU A 95 -6.94 -7.12 -7.69
N VAL A 96 -5.90 -6.80 -6.91
CA VAL A 96 -4.56 -6.53 -7.46
C VAL A 96 -4.02 -7.74 -8.22
N GLU A 97 -4.22 -8.96 -7.73
CA GLU A 97 -3.82 -10.18 -8.46
C GLU A 97 -4.54 -10.35 -9.79
N LYS A 98 -5.86 -10.08 -9.84
CA LYS A 98 -6.63 -10.10 -11.10
C LYS A 98 -6.11 -9.07 -12.09
N ASP A 99 -5.84 -7.86 -11.64
CA ASP A 99 -5.31 -6.79 -12.48
C ASP A 99 -3.90 -7.09 -12.98
N VAL A 100 -3.04 -7.64 -12.13
CA VAL A 100 -1.70 -8.10 -12.51
C VAL A 100 -1.79 -9.25 -13.52
N ALA A 101 -2.70 -10.21 -13.31
CA ALA A 101 -2.92 -11.31 -14.25
C ALA A 101 -3.41 -10.80 -15.62
N ALA A 102 -4.36 -9.86 -15.64
CA ALA A 102 -4.86 -9.22 -16.86
C ALA A 102 -3.76 -8.41 -17.57
N PHE A 103 -2.90 -7.71 -16.82
CA PHE A 103 -1.76 -6.98 -17.37
C PHE A 103 -0.71 -7.93 -17.96
N ARG A 104 -0.36 -9.03 -17.27
CA ARG A 104 0.56 -10.07 -17.77
C ARG A 104 0.03 -10.71 -19.06
N ALA A 105 -1.27 -11.00 -19.13
CA ALA A 105 -1.90 -11.54 -20.33
C ALA A 105 -1.79 -10.57 -21.53
N LYS A 106 -1.90 -9.26 -21.30
CA LYS A 106 -1.69 -8.24 -22.35
C LYS A 106 -0.23 -8.12 -22.79
N GLN A 107 0.72 -8.38 -21.90
CA GLN A 107 2.16 -8.36 -22.18
C GLN A 107 2.64 -9.61 -22.95
N GLN A 108 1.95 -10.74 -22.83
CA GLN A 108 2.29 -12.00 -23.49
C GLN A 108 1.76 -12.14 -24.93
N LYS A 109 1.18 -11.09 -25.53
CA LYS A 109 0.69 -11.17 -26.91
C LYS A 109 1.88 -11.48 -27.84
N PRO A 110 1.87 -12.59 -28.60
CA PRO A 110 3.01 -12.99 -29.41
C PRO A 110 3.29 -11.93 -30.49
N SER A 111 4.58 -11.65 -30.71
CA SER A 111 5.02 -10.85 -31.87
C SER A 111 4.36 -11.41 -33.13
N PRO A 112 3.86 -10.55 -34.05
CA PRO A 112 3.44 -11.02 -35.36
C PRO A 112 4.60 -11.84 -35.94
N LYS A 113 4.33 -13.08 -36.35
CA LYS A 113 5.31 -13.86 -37.09
C LYS A 113 5.67 -13.04 -38.32
N SER A 114 6.94 -12.66 -38.44
CA SER A 114 7.46 -12.09 -39.69
C SER A 114 7.33 -13.17 -40.75
N THR A 115 6.32 -13.04 -41.61
CA THR A 115 6.22 -13.75 -42.89
C THR A 115 7.19 -13.14 -43.87
#